data_AF-A0A3D1TPW4-F1
#
_entry.id   AF-A0A3D1TPW4-F1
#
_cell.length_a   1.000
_cell.length_b   1.000
_cell.length_c   1.000
_cell.angle_alpha   90.00
_cell.angle_beta   90.00
_cell.angle_gamma   90.00
#
_symmetry.space_group_name_H-M   'P 1'
#
loop_
_entity.id
_entity.type
_entity.pdbx_description
1 polymer ?
#
loop_
_entity_poly.entity_id
_entity_poly.type
_entity_poly.pdbx_seq_one_letter_code
_entity_poly.pdbx_strand_id
1 'polypeptide(L)'
;TALNSPWFNPENYWLGPVWINTNWMVMHGLASYGRRDLAETLKRDSLSLIAKSGFREYFNPISGEGYGTDSFSWSAALSIDLLSSGSVTG
;
A
#
# COMPACT_ATOMS: atom_id res chain seq x y z
N THR A 1 7.74 -6.53 -7.82
CA THR A 1 9.06 -6.79 -8.43
C THR A 1 10.14 -6.04 -7.67
N ALA A 2 11.31 -6.65 -7.43
CA ALA A 2 12.41 -5.95 -6.74
C ALA A 2 12.96 -4.81 -7.60
N LEU A 3 13.39 -3.70 -6.97
CA LEU A 3 13.87 -2.49 -7.67
C LEU A 3 15.07 -2.76 -8.59
N ASN A 4 15.90 -3.74 -8.26
CA ASN A 4 17.08 -4.14 -9.04
C ASN A 4 16.78 -5.22 -10.10
N SER A 5 15.51 -5.58 -10.30
CA SER A 5 15.11 -6.53 -11.33
C SER A 5 15.10 -5.87 -12.71
N PRO A 6 15.55 -6.54 -13.78
CA PRO A 6 15.39 -6.03 -15.15
C PRO A 6 13.92 -5.91 -15.57
N TRP A 7 13.01 -6.56 -14.85
CA TRP A 7 11.56 -6.51 -15.11
C TRP A 7 10.84 -5.45 -14.28
N PHE A 8 11.57 -4.66 -13.49
CA PHE A 8 10.97 -3.61 -12.69
C PHE A 8 10.50 -2.46 -13.59
N ASN A 9 9.21 -2.16 -13.52
CA ASN A 9 8.65 -0.97 -14.13
C ASN A 9 7.71 -0.30 -13.11
N PRO A 10 8.04 0.90 -12.61
CA PRO A 10 7.32 1.52 -11.49
C PRO A 10 5.92 2.04 -11.85
N GLU A 11 5.55 2.04 -13.13
CA GLU A 11 4.28 2.58 -13.63
C GLU A 11 3.40 1.49 -14.26
N ASN A 12 3.95 0.29 -14.47
CA ASN A 12 3.27 -0.76 -15.21
C ASN A 12 2.70 -1.85 -14.28
N TYR A 13 1.46 -1.65 -13.87
CA TYR A 13 0.57 -2.66 -13.28
C TYR A 13 1.23 -3.53 -12.18
N TRP A 14 1.44 -4.83 -12.39
CA TRP A 14 2.06 -5.74 -11.40
C TRP A 14 3.58 -5.85 -11.50
N LEU A 15 4.23 -5.07 -12.37
CA LEU A 15 5.67 -5.17 -12.62
C LEU A 15 6.53 -4.28 -11.70
N GLY A 16 5.96 -3.69 -10.65
CA GLY A 16 6.71 -2.75 -9.81
C GLY A 16 5.85 -1.91 -8.86
N PRO A 17 4.69 -1.41 -9.29
CA PRO A 17 3.84 -0.56 -8.46
C PRO A 17 3.45 -1.16 -7.10
N VAL A 18 3.13 -0.26 -6.18
CA VAL A 18 2.54 -0.57 -4.87
C VAL A 18 1.03 -0.73 -5.04
N TRP A 19 0.49 -1.77 -4.41
CA TRP A 19 -0.93 -2.08 -4.39
C TRP A 19 -1.45 -2.09 -2.94
N ILE A 20 -2.55 -1.38 -2.68
CA ILE A 20 -3.05 -1.19 -1.31
C ILE A 20 -3.55 -2.50 -0.71
N ASN A 21 -4.22 -3.34 -1.51
CA ASN A 21 -4.68 -4.66 -1.05
C ASN A 21 -3.52 -5.59 -0.69
N THR A 22 -2.41 -5.57 -1.44
CA THR A 22 -1.24 -6.38 -1.09
C THR A 22 -0.57 -5.88 0.18
N ASN A 23 -0.42 -4.55 0.31
CA ASN A 23 0.10 -3.97 1.53
C ASN A 23 -0.76 -4.33 2.75
N TRP A 24 -2.09 -4.27 2.60
CA TRP A 24 -3.04 -4.63 3.65
C TRP A 24 -2.86 -6.10 4.09
N MET A 25 -2.79 -7.05 3.15
CA MET A 25 -2.57 -8.46 3.48
C MET A 25 -1.21 -8.70 4.17
N VAL A 26 -0.14 -8.09 3.65
CA VAL A 26 1.21 -8.21 4.23
C VAL A 26 1.28 -7.59 5.62
N MET A 27 0.64 -6.43 5.83
CA MET A 27 0.55 -5.76 7.13
C MET A 27 -0.10 -6.67 8.18
N HIS A 28 -1.23 -7.30 7.85
CA HIS A 28 -1.89 -8.23 8.78
C HIS A 28 -1.03 -9.46 9.08
N GLY A 29 -0.31 -9.98 8.08
CA GLY A 29 0.69 -11.04 8.29
C GLY A 29 1.80 -10.60 9.25
N LEU A 30 2.39 -9.43 9.01
CA LEU A 30 3.44 -8.87 9.88
C LEU A 30 2.95 -8.70 11.32
N ALA A 31 1.77 -8.13 11.52
CA ALA A 31 1.17 -7.96 12.84
C ALA A 31 0.93 -9.30 13.55
N SER A 32 0.40 -10.30 12.83
CA SER A 32 0.14 -11.65 13.35
C SER A 32 1.41 -12.38 13.78
N TYR A 33 2.55 -12.09 13.15
CA TYR A 33 3.86 -12.65 13.50
C TYR A 33 4.68 -11.75 14.44
N GLY A 34 4.05 -10.76 15.09
CA GLY A 34 4.70 -9.90 16.08
C GLY A 34 5.61 -8.82 15.49
N ARG A 35 5.66 -8.66 14.17
CA ARG A 35 6.40 -7.60 13.45
C ARG A 35 5.58 -6.32 13.35
N ARG A 36 5.15 -5.81 14.51
CA ARG A 36 4.24 -4.65 14.63
C ARG A 36 4.86 -3.36 14.10
N ASP A 37 6.16 -3.19 14.28
CA ASP A 37 6.95 -2.05 13.76
C ASP A 37 6.83 -1.92 12.23
N LEU A 38 6.96 -3.06 11.54
CA LEU A 38 6.85 -3.12 10.09
C LEU A 38 5.39 -2.97 9.64
N ALA A 39 4.45 -3.56 10.37
CA ALA A 39 3.02 -3.42 10.07
C ALA A 39 2.57 -1.95 10.15
N GLU A 40 2.96 -1.23 11.21
CA GLU A 40 2.65 0.20 11.37
C GLU A 40 3.32 1.07 10.31
N THR A 41 4.55 0.73 9.91
CA THR A 41 5.22 1.41 8.80
C THR A 41 4.44 1.22 7.50
N LEU A 42 4.05 -0.01 7.18
CA LEU A 42 3.32 -0.32 5.95
C LEU A 42 1.93 0.34 5.93
N LYS A 43 1.25 0.40 7.08
CA LYS A 43 -0.02 1.13 7.27
C LYS A 43 0.15 2.62 6.96
N ARG A 44 1.10 3.27 7.63
CA ARG A 44 1.37 4.71 7.46
C ARG A 44 1.73 5.05 6.02
N ASP A 45 2.60 4.26 5.39
CA ASP A 45 3.07 4.52 4.04
C ASP A 45 1.94 4.31 3.02
N SER A 46 1.07 3.30 3.22
CA SER A 46 -0.12 3.08 2.39
C SER A 46 -1.11 4.25 2.49
N LEU A 47 -1.40 4.73 3.70
CA LEU A 47 -2.27 5.90 3.90
C LEU A 47 -1.64 7.17 3.31
N SER A 48 -0.32 7.31 3.35
CA SER A 48 0.40 8.45 2.76
C SER A 48 0.29 8.48 1.23
N LEU A 49 0.37 7.32 0.56
CA LEU A 49 0.15 7.21 -0.89
C LEU A 49 -1.27 7.62 -1.27
N ILE A 50 -2.27 7.13 -0.54
CA ILE A 50 -3.68 7.47 -0.77
C ILE A 50 -3.94 8.96 -0.51
N ALA A 51 -3.38 9.52 0.57
CA ALA A 51 -3.52 10.93 0.90
C ALA A 51 -2.89 11.84 -0.17
N LYS A 52 -1.76 11.41 -0.76
CA LYS A 52 -1.07 12.16 -1.81
C LYS A 52 -1.78 12.10 -3.16
N SER A 53 -2.19 10.91 -3.57
CA SER A 53 -2.56 10.62 -4.97
C SER A 53 -4.03 10.23 -5.16
N GLY A 54 -4.80 10.21 -4.07
CA GLY A 54 -6.20 9.78 -4.06
C GLY A 54 -6.37 8.26 -4.11
N PHE A 55 -7.62 7.81 -4.25
CA PHE A 55 -7.96 6.40 -4.35
C PHE A 55 -7.65 5.86 -5.76
N ARG A 56 -6.39 5.46 -5.96
CA ARG A 56 -5.89 4.92 -7.24
C ARG A 56 -5.70 3.41 -7.15
N GLU A 57 -5.64 2.77 -8.31
CA GLU A 57 -5.52 1.31 -8.42
C GLU A 57 -4.16 0.81 -7.93
N TYR A 58 -3.09 1.51 -8.32
CA TYR A 58 -1.73 1.24 -7.87
C TYR A 58 -0.87 2.52 -7.91
N PHE A 59 0.29 2.48 -7.26
CA PHE A 59 1.12 3.66 -7.01
C PHE A 59 2.57 3.41 -7.40
N ASN A 60 3.22 4.41 -7.97
CA ASN A 60 4.66 4.35 -8.23
C ASN A 60 5.42 4.30 -6.88
N PRO A 61 6.28 3.30 -6.65
CA PRO A 61 6.93 3.08 -5.35
C PRO A 61 7.98 4.15 -5.01
N ILE A 62 8.40 4.95 -5.98
CA ILE A 62 9.44 5.98 -5.82
C ILE A 62 8.80 7.36 -5.72
N SER A 63 7.97 7.74 -6.70
CA SER A 63 7.34 9.07 -6.73
C SER A 63 6.08 9.14 -5.87
N GLY A 64 5.42 8.02 -5.61
CA GLY A 64 4.11 7.96 -4.93
C GLY A 64 2.94 8.42 -5.79
N GLU A 65 3.15 8.74 -7.07
CA GLU A 65 2.08 9.03 -8.02
C GLU A 65 1.15 7.83 -8.19
N GLY A 66 -0.14 8.08 -8.38
CA GLY A 66 -1.13 7.02 -8.58
C GLY A 66 -1.48 6.81 -10.05
N TYR A 67 -1.64 5.54 -10.42
CA TYR A 67 -1.84 5.05 -11.77
C TYR A 67 -3.07 4.13 -11.83
N GLY A 68 -3.43 3.69 -13.04
CA GLY A 68 -4.63 2.90 -13.28
C GLY A 68 -5.91 3.69 -13.01
N THR A 69 -6.96 2.97 -12.65
CA THR A 69 -8.31 3.48 -12.43
C THR A 69 -8.34 4.54 -11.32
N ASP A 70 -9.13 5.60 -11.51
CA ASP A 70 -9.45 6.60 -10.49
C ASP A 70 -10.61 6.14 -9.61
N SER A 71 -10.76 6.74 -8.42
CA SER A 71 -11.81 6.37 -7.45
C SER A 71 -11.90 4.86 -7.18
N PHE A 72 -10.75 4.18 -7.12
CA PHE A 72 -10.69 2.72 -7.06
C PHE A 72 -11.20 2.18 -5.73
N SER A 73 -12.24 1.33 -5.79
CA SER A 73 -13.04 0.92 -4.63
C SER A 73 -12.25 0.20 -3.55
N TRP A 74 -11.27 -0.64 -3.90
CA TRP A 74 -10.48 -1.35 -2.88
C TRP A 74 -9.58 -0.39 -2.10
N SER A 75 -8.94 0.56 -2.79
CA SER A 75 -8.11 1.58 -2.13
C SER A 75 -8.96 2.43 -1.18
N ALA A 76 -10.18 2.79 -1.58
CA ALA A 76 -11.13 3.49 -0.72
C ALA A 76 -11.57 2.62 0.49
N ALA A 77 -12.07 1.41 0.25
CA ALA A 77 -12.56 0.52 1.29
C ALA A 77 -11.48 0.15 2.32
N LEU A 78 -10.26 -0.16 1.86
CA LEU A 78 -9.16 -0.51 2.74
C LEU A 78 -8.61 0.70 3.49
N SER A 79 -8.69 1.91 2.94
CA SER A 79 -8.35 3.12 3.70
C SER A 79 -9.24 3.30 4.94
N ILE A 80 -10.55 2.97 4.82
CA ILE A 80 -11.49 3.02 5.94
C ILE A 80 -11.07 2.02 7.02
N ASP A 81 -10.76 0.79 6.63
CA ASP A 81 -10.29 -0.26 7.57
C ASP A 81 -8.99 0.16 8.27
N LEU A 82 -8.00 0.66 7.53
CA LEU A 82 -6.72 1.12 8.07
C LEU A 82 -6.89 2.29 9.05
N LEU A 83 -7.81 3.21 8.79
CA LEU A 83 -8.10 4.34 9.69
C LEU A 83 -8.93 3.92 10.92
N SER A 84 -9.75 2.88 10.79
CA SER A 84 -10.64 2.39 11.85
C SER A 84 -9.93 1.46 12.83
N SER A 85 -8.97 0.68 12.34
CA SER A 85 -8.07 -0.08 13.19
C SER A 85 -7.16 0.93 13.91
N GLY A 86 -7.19 0.96 15.25
CA GLY A 86 -6.31 1.83 16.04
C GLY A 86 -4.83 1.55 15.73
N SER A 87 -3.91 2.32 16.32
CA SER A 87 -2.52 1.89 16.40
C SER A 87 -2.49 0.46 16.95
N VAL A 88 -1.66 -0.43 16.40
CA VAL A 88 -1.45 -1.77 16.96
C VAL A 88 -0.80 -1.61 18.34
N THR A 89 -1.61 -1.29 19.34
CA THR A 89 -1.21 -1.10 20.74
C THR A 89 -1.34 -2.41 21.48
N GLY A 90 -0.24 -2.80 22.11
CA GLY A 90 -0.11 -3.91 23.03
C GLY A 90 1.32 -4.03 23.48
#